data_AF-A0A1I1KRS4-F1
#
_entry.id   AF-A0A1I1KRS4-F1
#
_cell.length_a   1.000
_cell.length_b   1.000
_cell.length_c   1.000
_cell.angle_alpha   90.00
_cell.angle_beta   90.00
_cell.angle_gamma   90.00
#
_symmetry.space_group_name_H-M   'P 1'
#
loop_
_entity.id
_entity.type
_entity.pdbx_description
1 polymer ?
#
loop_
_entity_poly.entity_id
_entity_poly.type
_entity_poly.pdbx_seq_one_letter_code
_entity_poly.pdbx_strand_id
1 'polypeptide(L)'
;MKRFSSLLIVIFSLALPACGKTPPLTPQEQQTVNALTTNLIPRCVGRHLIDLPAGVTVKGSATVEDARLETKIMSLDAFNKEISAREAELKAVKSMDAHPFLYLNLPAWDEHSRYFMHRGSERSH
;
A
#
# COMPACT_ATOMS: atom_id res chain seq x y z
N MET A 1 57.80 -29.18 25.34
CA MET A 1 57.16 -28.42 24.23
C MET A 1 55.64 -28.46 24.40
N LYS A 2 55.05 -27.58 25.22
CA LYS A 2 53.60 -27.58 25.52
C LYS A 2 53.16 -26.22 26.08
N ARG A 3 53.57 -25.11 25.43
CA ARG A 3 53.22 -23.74 25.86
C ARG A 3 52.90 -22.75 24.73
N PHE A 4 52.71 -23.24 23.49
CA PHE A 4 52.35 -22.38 22.35
C PHE A 4 50.94 -22.62 21.81
N SER A 5 50.20 -23.61 22.33
CA SER A 5 48.89 -23.98 21.78
C SER A 5 47.72 -23.13 22.30
N SER A 6 47.91 -22.33 23.36
CA SER A 6 46.83 -21.57 23.98
C SER A 6 46.70 -20.12 23.52
N LEU A 7 47.68 -19.57 22.78
CA LEU A 7 47.61 -18.18 22.28
C LEU A 7 46.81 -18.03 20.98
N LEU A 8 46.61 -19.11 20.21
CA LEU A 8 45.87 -19.05 18.94
C LEU A 8 44.35 -18.99 19.10
N ILE A 9 43.81 -19.41 20.26
CA ILE A 9 42.35 -19.40 20.50
C ILE A 9 41.86 -18.00 20.90
N VAL A 10 42.70 -17.18 21.54
CA VAL A 10 42.32 -15.84 22.02
C VAL A 10 42.23 -14.81 20.88
N ILE A 11 43.00 -15.01 19.79
CA ILE A 11 43.00 -14.10 18.64
C ILE A 11 41.76 -14.30 17.76
N PHE A 12 41.18 -15.51 17.73
CA PHE A 12 40.00 -15.81 16.91
C PHE A 12 38.67 -15.28 17.49
N SER A 13 38.66 -14.91 18.78
CA SER A 13 37.48 -14.33 19.45
C SER A 13 37.28 -12.82 19.22
N LEU A 14 38.22 -12.12 18.58
CA LEU A 14 38.15 -10.68 18.31
C LEU A 14 37.52 -10.32 16.94
N ALA A 15 37.13 -11.32 16.15
CA ALA A 15 36.54 -11.14 14.82
C ALA A 15 35.10 -11.62 14.75
N LEU A 16 34.27 -11.25 15.73
CA LEU A 16 32.82 -11.18 15.49
C LEU A 16 32.57 -9.83 14.79
N PRO A 17 32.34 -9.80 13.46
CA PRO A 17 31.87 -8.58 12.83
C PRO A 17 30.58 -8.19 13.53
N ALA A 18 30.44 -6.89 13.81
CA ALA A 18 29.27 -6.28 14.42
C ALA A 18 28.00 -6.67 13.65
N CYS A 19 27.40 -7.79 14.04
CA CYS A 19 26.22 -8.34 13.44
C CYS A 19 25.03 -7.65 14.12
N GLY A 20 24.35 -6.78 13.38
CA GLY A 20 22.94 -6.44 13.66
C GLY A 20 22.66 -5.14 14.41
N LYS A 21 23.61 -4.22 14.62
CA LYS A 21 23.26 -2.88 15.16
C LYS A 21 23.13 -1.88 14.02
N THR A 22 21.94 -1.32 13.87
CA THR A 22 21.71 -0.15 13.01
C THR A 22 22.62 0.99 13.46
N PRO A 23 23.41 1.62 12.57
CA PRO A 23 24.22 2.77 12.91
C PRO A 23 23.36 3.87 13.56
N PRO A 24 23.90 4.61 14.55
CA PRO A 24 23.18 5.74 15.11
C PRO A 24 22.97 6.81 14.04
N LEU A 25 21.87 7.55 14.16
CA LEU A 25 21.60 8.70 13.30
C LEU A 25 22.72 9.74 13.46
N THR A 26 23.18 10.30 12.34
CA THR A 26 24.01 11.50 12.34
C THR A 26 23.24 12.67 12.97
N PRO A 27 23.92 13.72 13.47
CA PRO A 27 23.24 14.88 14.04
C PRO A 27 22.21 15.51 13.10
N GLN A 28 22.50 15.52 11.79
CA GLN A 28 21.60 16.04 10.76
C GLN A 28 20.35 15.18 10.58
N GLU A 29 20.51 13.85 10.54
CA GLU A 29 19.38 12.91 10.46
C GLU A 29 18.52 13.00 11.73
N GLN A 30 19.14 13.08 12.90
CA GLN A 30 18.43 13.22 14.17
C GLN A 30 17.60 14.50 14.19
N GLN A 31 18.17 15.64 13.77
CA GLN A 31 17.45 16.90 13.69
C GLN A 31 16.25 16.81 12.73
N THR A 32 16.43 16.17 11.58
CA THR A 32 15.37 15.99 10.58
C THR A 32 14.24 15.09 11.10
N VAL A 33 14.58 13.95 11.70
CA VAL A 33 13.61 13.03 12.31
C VAL A 33 12.84 13.75 13.40
N ASN A 34 13.52 14.46 14.31
CA ASN A 34 12.87 15.22 15.38
C ASN A 34 11.90 16.26 14.82
N ALA A 35 12.30 17.01 13.78
CA ALA A 35 11.43 17.99 13.15
C ALA A 35 10.16 17.36 12.55
N LEU A 36 10.27 16.18 11.93
CA LEU A 36 9.14 15.44 11.37
C LEU A 36 8.24 14.81 12.45
N THR A 37 8.81 14.39 13.57
CA THR A 37 8.10 13.68 14.65
C THR A 37 7.66 14.58 15.80
N THR A 38 7.92 15.89 15.74
CA THR A 38 7.48 16.86 16.77
C THR A 38 5.95 16.92 16.89
N ASN A 39 5.22 16.69 15.80
CA ASN A 39 3.75 16.68 15.79
C ASN A 39 3.25 15.47 14.99
N LEU A 40 3.01 14.38 15.70
CA LEU A 40 2.46 13.16 15.14
C LEU A 40 0.94 13.12 15.28
N ILE A 41 0.27 12.61 14.25
CA ILE A 41 -1.18 12.43 14.18
C ILE A 41 -1.47 10.93 14.06
N PRO A 42 -2.30 10.35 14.96
CA PRO A 42 -2.70 8.96 14.87
C PRO A 42 -3.57 8.72 13.64
N ARG A 43 -3.25 7.67 12.87
CA ARG A 43 -3.99 7.23 11.68
C ARG A 43 -4.31 5.75 11.77
N CYS A 44 -5.51 5.37 11.35
CA CYS A 44 -5.95 3.98 11.32
C CYS A 44 -5.39 3.26 10.08
N VAL A 45 -4.76 2.10 10.28
CA VAL A 45 -4.35 1.17 9.21
C VAL A 45 -4.89 -0.20 9.57
N GLY A 46 -5.96 -0.61 8.89
CA GLY A 46 -6.71 -1.81 9.25
C GLY A 46 -7.22 -1.72 10.69
N ARG A 47 -6.75 -2.63 11.55
CA ARG A 47 -7.11 -2.68 12.99
C ARG A 47 -6.15 -1.92 13.91
N HIS A 48 -5.12 -1.28 13.36
CA HIS A 48 -4.04 -0.67 14.12
C HIS A 48 -4.08 0.86 14.01
N LEU A 49 -3.49 1.51 15.01
CA LEU A 49 -3.20 2.94 14.99
C LEU A 49 -1.70 3.12 14.80
N ILE A 50 -1.33 3.99 13.86
CA ILE A 50 0.06 4.42 13.65
C ILE A 50 0.14 5.94 13.71
N ASP A 51 1.18 6.44 14.35
CA ASP A 51 1.43 7.87 14.47
C ASP A 51 2.24 8.35 13.27
N LEU A 52 1.69 9.30 12.50
CA LEU A 52 2.33 9.83 11.29
C LEU A 52 2.54 11.34 11.37
N PRO A 53 3.60 11.91 10.76
CA PRO A 53 3.79 13.36 10.71
C PRO A 53 2.59 14.09 10.11
N ALA A 54 2.26 15.28 10.64
CA ALA A 54 1.08 16.02 10.22
C ALA A 54 0.99 16.35 8.71
N GLY A 55 2.14 16.46 8.03
CA GLY A 55 2.23 16.82 6.60
C GLY A 55 2.16 15.65 5.61
N VAL A 56 1.94 14.41 6.06
CA VAL A 56 1.91 13.27 5.14
C VAL A 56 0.61 13.20 4.34
N THR A 57 0.71 12.87 3.06
CA THR A 57 -0.46 12.48 2.26
C THR A 57 -0.81 11.03 2.56
N VAL A 58 -2.01 10.80 3.08
CA VAL A 58 -2.50 9.44 3.36
C VAL A 58 -3.33 8.95 2.17
N LYS A 59 -2.99 7.78 1.64
CA LYS A 59 -3.81 7.04 0.67
C LYS A 59 -4.06 5.64 1.21
N GLY A 60 -5.31 5.17 1.11
CA GLY A 60 -5.69 3.84 1.54
C GLY A 60 -5.85 2.90 0.36
N SER A 61 -5.16 1.76 0.41
CA SER A 61 -5.41 0.60 -0.44
C SER A 61 -5.35 -0.68 0.36
N ALA A 62 -6.16 -1.67 0.01
CA ALA A 62 -6.13 -3.00 0.60
C ALA A 62 -6.39 -4.05 -0.47
N THR A 63 -5.99 -5.29 -0.21
CA THR A 63 -6.41 -6.44 -1.03
C THR A 63 -7.19 -7.38 -0.13
N VAL A 64 -8.39 -7.75 -0.55
CA VAL A 64 -9.26 -8.72 0.14
C VAL A 64 -9.68 -9.75 -0.90
N GLU A 65 -9.35 -11.02 -0.68
CA GLU A 65 -9.74 -12.12 -1.57
C GLU A 65 -9.44 -11.82 -3.06
N ASP A 66 -8.20 -11.39 -3.34
CA ASP A 66 -7.70 -10.96 -4.66
C ASP A 66 -8.36 -9.70 -5.26
N ALA A 67 -9.39 -9.14 -4.62
CA ALA A 67 -9.95 -7.84 -4.98
C ALA A 67 -9.12 -6.71 -4.38
N ARG A 68 -8.63 -5.82 -5.24
CA ARG A 68 -7.92 -4.60 -4.83
C ARG A 68 -8.94 -3.50 -4.53
N LEU A 69 -8.91 -3.00 -3.31
CA LEU A 69 -9.67 -1.86 -2.84
C LEU A 69 -8.77 -0.62 -2.85
N GLU A 70 -9.24 0.46 -3.45
CA GLU A 70 -8.55 1.74 -3.44
C GLU A 70 -9.52 2.84 -2.97
N THR A 71 -8.98 3.82 -2.25
CA THR A 71 -9.74 4.98 -1.80
C THR A 71 -9.21 6.24 -2.46
N LYS A 72 -10.14 7.04 -2.99
CA LYS A 72 -9.84 8.33 -3.61
C LYS A 72 -10.84 9.35 -3.10
N ILE A 73 -10.33 10.39 -2.44
CA ILE A 73 -11.14 11.51 -1.97
C ILE A 73 -11.55 12.34 -3.19
N MET A 74 -12.85 12.55 -3.37
CA MET A 74 -13.42 13.37 -4.44
C MET A 74 -14.79 13.92 -4.05
N SER A 75 -15.30 14.90 -4.81
CA SER A 75 -16.68 15.37 -4.65
C SER A 75 -17.67 14.35 -5.22
N LEU A 76 -18.93 14.42 -4.78
CA LEU A 76 -20.01 13.56 -5.29
C LEU A 76 -20.20 13.72 -6.81
N ASP A 77 -20.09 14.94 -7.34
CA ASP A 77 -20.19 15.19 -8.78
C ASP A 77 -19.05 14.54 -9.56
N ALA A 78 -17.82 14.57 -9.02
CA ALA A 78 -16.68 13.91 -9.60
C ALA A 78 -16.87 12.39 -9.61
N PHE A 79 -17.38 11.83 -8.52
CA PHE A 79 -17.74 10.42 -8.43
C PHE A 79 -18.78 10.03 -9.49
N ASN A 80 -19.89 10.76 -9.58
CA ASN A 80 -20.95 10.50 -10.57
C ASN A 80 -20.42 10.58 -12.01
N LYS A 81 -19.48 11.51 -12.28
CA LYS A 81 -18.82 11.61 -13.57
C LYS A 81 -17.92 10.41 -13.86
N GLU A 82 -17.15 9.93 -12.90
CA GLU A 82 -16.32 8.73 -13.05
C GLU A 82 -17.16 7.47 -13.30
N ILE A 83 -18.26 7.29 -12.55
CA ILE A 83 -19.22 6.20 -12.76
C ILE A 83 -19.81 6.25 -14.17
N SER A 84 -20.26 7.42 -14.62
CA SER A 84 -20.85 7.59 -15.95
C SER A 84 -19.83 7.34 -17.07
N ALA A 85 -18.59 7.79 -16.88
CA ALA A 85 -17.50 7.54 -17.82
C ALA A 85 -17.18 6.05 -17.92
N ARG A 86 -17.10 5.35 -16.78
CA ARG A 86 -16.86 3.90 -16.75
C ARG A 86 -17.98 3.11 -17.43
N GLU A 87 -19.23 3.50 -17.22
CA GLU A 87 -20.37 2.89 -17.91
C GLU A 87 -20.26 3.06 -19.43
N ALA A 88 -19.96 4.28 -19.89
CA ALA A 88 -19.81 4.57 -21.31
C ALA A 88 -18.64 3.77 -21.93
N GLU A 89 -17.51 3.69 -21.23
CA GLU A 89 -16.34 2.89 -21.62
C GLU A 89 -16.74 1.42 -21.81
N LEU A 90 -17.41 0.82 -20.82
CA LEU A 90 -17.83 -0.59 -20.86
C LEU A 90 -18.88 -0.87 -21.95
N LYS A 91 -19.78 0.07 -22.23
CA LYS A 91 -20.76 -0.04 -23.32
C LYS A 91 -20.12 0.09 -24.71
N ALA A 92 -19.02 0.84 -24.82
CA ALA A 92 -18.31 1.01 -26.08
C ALA A 92 -17.47 -0.21 -26.47
N VAL A 93 -17.19 -1.13 -25.53
CA VAL A 93 -16.46 -2.35 -25.84
C VAL A 93 -17.30 -3.27 -26.72
N LYS A 94 -16.77 -3.61 -27.90
CA LYS A 94 -17.40 -4.55 -28.82
C LYS A 94 -17.45 -5.94 -28.19
N SER A 95 -18.65 -6.52 -28.12
CA SER A 95 -18.79 -7.92 -27.73
C SER A 95 -18.37 -8.88 -28.84
N MET A 96 -17.85 -10.04 -28.44
CA MET A 96 -17.48 -11.12 -29.37
C MET A 96 -18.66 -12.02 -29.74
N ASP A 97 -19.75 -11.94 -29.00
CA ASP A 97 -20.97 -12.73 -29.21
C ASP A 97 -22.23 -11.86 -29.15
N ALA A 98 -23.40 -12.49 -29.15
CA ALA A 98 -24.69 -11.81 -29.17
C ALA A 98 -25.04 -11.06 -27.87
N HIS A 99 -24.30 -11.28 -26.77
CA HIS A 99 -24.52 -10.59 -25.50
C HIS A 99 -23.70 -9.30 -25.42
N PRO A 100 -24.18 -8.24 -24.73
CA PRO A 100 -23.39 -7.03 -24.53
C PRO A 100 -22.16 -7.31 -23.66
N PHE A 101 -21.09 -6.51 -23.82
CA PHE A 101 -19.88 -6.62 -22.98
C PHE A 101 -20.17 -6.27 -21.52
N LEU A 102 -21.00 -5.26 -21.28
CA LEU A 102 -21.55 -4.88 -19.97
C LEU A 102 -22.88 -5.61 -19.74
N TYR A 103 -22.94 -6.44 -18.69
CA TYR A 103 -24.16 -7.17 -18.31
C TYR A 103 -25.01 -6.40 -17.32
N LEU A 104 -24.40 -5.85 -16.27
CA LEU A 104 -25.12 -5.19 -15.18
C LEU A 104 -24.44 -3.89 -14.78
N ASN A 105 -25.28 -2.92 -14.44
CA ASN A 105 -24.91 -1.68 -13.81
C ASN A 105 -26.01 -1.31 -12.82
N LEU A 106 -25.81 -1.66 -11.55
CA LEU A 106 -26.85 -1.56 -10.52
C LEU A 106 -26.26 -0.98 -9.23
N PRO A 107 -27.11 -0.42 -8.34
CA PRO A 107 -26.73 -0.12 -6.98
C PRO A 107 -26.14 -1.35 -6.28
N ALA A 108 -25.05 -1.19 -5.52
CA ALA A 108 -24.43 -2.31 -4.81
C ALA A 108 -25.06 -2.52 -3.42
N TRP A 109 -25.03 -1.48 -2.59
CA TRP A 109 -25.58 -1.47 -1.24
C TRP A 109 -26.59 -0.34 -1.03
N ASP A 110 -26.32 0.84 -1.61
CA ASP A 110 -27.18 2.04 -1.58
C ASP A 110 -27.17 2.78 -2.93
N GLU A 111 -27.93 3.88 -3.05
CA GLU A 111 -27.98 4.70 -4.27
C GLU A 111 -26.65 5.39 -4.66
N HIS A 112 -25.68 5.44 -3.75
CA HIS A 112 -24.36 6.06 -3.96
C HIS A 112 -23.26 5.04 -4.29
N SER A 113 -23.60 3.75 -4.29
CA SER A 113 -22.73 2.65 -4.64
C SER A 113 -23.10 2.09 -6.01
N ARG A 114 -22.13 1.64 -6.79
CA ARG A 114 -22.37 1.03 -8.10
C ARG A 114 -21.48 -0.16 -8.29
N TYR A 115 -22.03 -1.25 -8.83
CA TYR A 115 -21.23 -2.35 -9.34
C TYR A 115 -21.47 -2.54 -10.83
N PHE A 116 -20.39 -2.84 -11.54
CA PHE A 116 -20.40 -3.18 -12.96
C PHE A 116 -20.07 -4.66 -13.09
N MET A 117 -20.95 -5.43 -13.71
CA MET A 117 -20.63 -6.78 -14.13
C MET A 117 -20.42 -6.76 -15.65
N HIS A 118 -19.21 -7.05 -16.08
CA HIS A 118 -18.85 -7.12 -17.49
C HIS A 118 -18.00 -8.36 -17.73
N ARG A 119 -17.84 -8.73 -18.99
CA ARG A 119 -17.01 -9.87 -19.37
C ARG A 119 -15.53 -9.60 -19.06
N GLY A 120 -14.82 -10.62 -18.59
CA GLY A 120 -13.36 -10.54 -18.43
C GLY A 120 -12.66 -10.36 -19.77
N SER A 121 -11.55 -9.62 -19.79
CA SER A 121 -10.67 -9.57 -20.96
C SER A 121 -9.61 -10.67 -20.82
N GLU A 122 -9.23 -11.35 -21.91
CA GLU A 122 -8.16 -12.36 -21.88
C GLU A 122 -6.76 -11.82 -21.48
N ARG A 123 -6.64 -10.52 -21.17
CA ARG A 123 -5.38 -9.87 -20.74
C ARG A 123 -5.27 -9.57 -19.24
N SER A 124 -6.05 -10.23 -18.40
CA SER A 124 -5.83 -10.19 -16.94
C SER A 124 -5.12 -11.47 -16.49
N HIS A 125 -3.80 -11.48 -16.67
CA HIS A 125 -2.84 -12.38 -16.05
C HIS A 125 -1.83 -11.55 -15.26
#